data_AF-A0A959QBZ4-F1
#
_entry.id   AF-A0A959QBZ4-F1
#
_cell.length_a   1.000
_cell.length_b   1.000
_cell.length_c   1.000
_cell.angle_alpha   90.00
_cell.angle_beta   90.00
_cell.angle_gamma   90.00
#
_symmetry.space_group_name_H-M   'P 1'
#
loop_
_entity.id
_entity.type
_entity.pdbx_description
1 polymer ?
#
loop_
_entity_poly.entity_id
_entity_poly.type
_entity_poly.pdbx_seq_one_letter_code
_entity_poly.pdbx_strand_id
1 'polypeptide(L)'
;LSSRLEPSLDAPIVFEKLAPELALSIEALKIYEGDYEVMGVTAEVRLHDDVLELTVPGQPTYTLVATKEHEFDLKDIEGYSVVFGLEDGAVTSMSFIQPNGTFKATKK
;
A
#
# COMPACT_ATOMS: atom_id res chain seq x y z
N LEU A 1 -7.78 -37.31 -45.63
CA LEU A 1 -7.61 -37.51 -44.17
C LEU A 1 -6.54 -36.52 -43.69
N SER A 2 -6.78 -35.87 -42.55
CA SER A 2 -6.10 -34.66 -42.03
C SER A 2 -4.58 -34.67 -41.95
N SER A 3 -3.99 -33.49 -42.12
CA SER A 3 -2.77 -33.07 -41.41
C SER A 3 -2.93 -31.58 -41.09
N ARG A 4 -3.07 -31.22 -39.81
CA ARG A 4 -3.12 -29.83 -39.33
C ARG A 4 -1.80 -29.54 -38.62
N LEU A 5 -1.04 -28.57 -39.14
CA LEU A 5 -0.04 -27.82 -38.38
C LEU A 5 -0.76 -26.71 -37.62
N GLU A 6 -0.51 -26.56 -36.32
CA GLU A 6 -0.41 -25.23 -35.67
C GLU A 6 0.62 -25.29 -34.51
N PRO A 7 1.45 -24.25 -34.33
CA PRO A 7 2.48 -24.17 -33.30
C PRO A 7 1.92 -23.71 -31.95
N SER A 8 2.37 -24.33 -30.87
CA SER A 8 2.09 -23.93 -29.49
C SER A 8 2.77 -22.59 -29.16
N LEU A 9 1.98 -21.52 -29.05
CA LEU A 9 2.36 -20.31 -28.31
C LEU A 9 2.10 -20.57 -26.82
N ASP A 10 3.11 -21.00 -26.08
CA ASP A 10 3.06 -21.12 -24.62
C ASP A 10 3.84 -19.96 -23.98
N ALA A 11 3.20 -18.81 -23.88
CA ALA A 11 3.24 -17.92 -22.70
C ALA A 11 2.46 -16.64 -23.01
N PRO A 12 1.34 -16.36 -22.32
CA PRO A 12 0.77 -15.03 -22.37
C PRO A 12 1.77 -14.05 -21.78
N ILE A 13 2.09 -12.99 -22.53
CA ILE A 13 2.78 -11.82 -22.01
C ILE A 13 1.81 -11.21 -20.98
N VAL A 14 2.02 -11.51 -19.71
CA VAL A 14 1.26 -10.90 -18.62
C VAL A 14 1.79 -9.46 -18.49
N PHE A 15 1.20 -8.55 -19.24
CA PHE A 15 1.18 -7.14 -18.85
C PHE A 15 0.23 -7.05 -17.66
N GLU A 16 0.78 -7.29 -16.46
CA GLU A 16 0.12 -6.88 -15.23
C GLU A 16 -0.07 -5.37 -15.36
N LYS A 17 -1.34 -5.00 -15.50
CA LYS A 17 -1.80 -3.64 -15.59
C LYS A 17 -1.43 -2.96 -14.28
N LEU A 18 -0.21 -2.41 -14.20
CA LEU A 18 0.18 -1.44 -13.19
C LEU A 18 -0.94 -0.39 -13.18
N ALA A 19 -1.79 -0.47 -12.15
CA ALA A 19 -2.73 0.58 -11.87
C ALA A 19 -1.94 1.89 -11.87
N PRO A 20 -2.51 3.01 -12.35
CA PRO A 20 -1.83 4.29 -12.25
C PRO A 20 -1.66 4.60 -10.76
N GLU A 21 -0.53 4.17 -10.20
CA GLU A 21 -0.06 4.51 -8.87
C GLU A 21 -0.09 6.04 -8.85
N LEU A 22 -0.84 6.61 -7.91
CA LEU A 22 -0.92 8.06 -7.81
C LEU A 22 0.50 8.53 -7.47
N ALA A 23 1.22 9.06 -8.46
CA ALA A 23 2.59 9.52 -8.29
C ALA A 23 2.57 10.79 -7.42
N LEU A 24 2.53 10.59 -6.10
CA LEU A 24 2.66 11.65 -5.11
C LEU A 24 4.11 12.11 -5.09
N SER A 25 4.32 13.42 -4.97
CA SER A 25 5.65 13.98 -4.75
C SER A 25 6.23 13.48 -3.43
N ILE A 26 7.54 13.32 -3.35
CA ILE A 26 8.27 12.88 -2.14
C ILE A 26 7.94 13.76 -0.93
N GLU A 27 7.79 15.07 -1.14
CA GLU A 27 7.38 16.02 -0.09
C GLU A 27 5.99 15.71 0.47
N ALA A 28 5.06 15.26 -0.38
CA ALA A 28 3.74 14.83 0.06
C ALA A 28 3.80 13.48 0.79
N LEU A 29 4.69 12.57 0.40
CA LEU A 29 4.85 11.28 1.07
C LEU A 29 5.43 11.43 2.49
N LYS A 30 6.36 12.38 2.67
CA LYS A 30 7.01 12.67 3.96
C LYS A 30 6.04 13.02 5.09
N ILE A 31 4.87 13.58 4.78
CA ILE A 31 3.90 13.95 5.82
C ILE A 31 3.30 12.72 6.53
N TYR A 32 3.28 11.58 5.83
CA TYR A 32 2.77 10.31 6.32
C TYR A 32 3.80 9.53 7.13
N GLU A 33 5.10 9.88 7.02
CA GLU A 33 6.13 9.26 7.84
C GLU A 33 5.88 9.53 9.33
N GLY A 34 6.15 8.51 10.14
CA GLY A 34 6.01 8.57 11.58
C GLY A 34 5.58 7.26 12.20
N ASP A 35 5.35 7.35 13.50
CA ASP A 35 5.04 6.22 14.37
C ASP A 35 3.56 6.28 14.75
N TYR A 36 2.84 5.20 14.52
CA TYR A 36 1.39 5.12 14.70
C TYR A 36 1.05 4.00 15.68
N GLU A 37 0.40 4.35 16.78
CA GLU A 37 -0.01 3.38 17.77
C GLU A 37 -1.38 2.78 17.42
N VAL A 38 -1.44 1.46 17.24
CA VAL A 38 -2.65 0.71 16.94
C VAL A 38 -2.71 -0.51 17.85
N MET A 39 -3.83 -0.71 18.57
CA MET A 39 -4.05 -1.91 19.40
C MET A 39 -2.89 -2.25 20.38
N GLY A 40 -2.16 -1.24 20.86
CA GLY A 40 -1.02 -1.42 21.77
C GLY A 40 0.31 -1.79 21.11
N VAL A 41 0.39 -1.79 19.77
CA VAL A 41 1.63 -1.89 19.00
C VAL A 41 1.91 -0.58 18.26
N THR A 42 3.19 -0.28 18.02
CA THR A 42 3.60 0.88 17.24
C THR A 42 3.96 0.43 15.83
N ALA A 43 3.13 0.80 14.86
CA ALA A 43 3.38 0.66 13.44
C ALA A 43 4.22 1.84 12.95
N GLU A 44 5.31 1.56 12.27
CA GLU A 44 6.22 2.57 11.74
C GLU A 44 5.98 2.76 10.25
N VAL A 45 5.85 4.01 9.80
CA VAL A 45 5.78 4.37 8.38
C VAL A 45 7.02 5.16 8.02
N ARG A 46 7.79 4.67 7.05
CA ARG A 46 9.05 5.27 6.57
C ARG A 46 9.04 5.39 5.05
N LEU A 47 9.71 6.41 4.51
CA LEU A 47 9.92 6.56 3.08
C LEU A 47 11.25 5.92 2.66
N HIS A 48 11.21 4.96 1.75
CA HIS A 48 12.38 4.26 1.21
C HIS A 48 12.27 4.21 -0.31
N ASP A 49 13.32 4.61 -1.05
CA ASP A 49 13.32 4.62 -2.53
C ASP A 49 12.02 5.19 -3.14
N ASP A 50 11.57 6.34 -2.61
CA ASP A 50 10.36 7.05 -3.06
C ASP A 50 9.02 6.31 -2.83
N VAL A 51 9.03 5.20 -2.07
CA VAL A 51 7.83 4.46 -1.65
C VAL A 51 7.69 4.44 -0.14
N LEU A 52 6.44 4.49 0.35
CA LEU A 52 6.19 4.37 1.77
C LEU A 52 6.20 2.89 2.18
N GLU A 53 6.91 2.58 3.26
CA GLU A 53 6.98 1.27 3.86
C GLU A 53 6.34 1.31 5.25
N LEU A 54 5.48 0.34 5.51
CA LEU A 54 4.81 0.12 6.78
C LEU A 54 5.44 -1.09 7.47
N THR A 55 6.02 -0.86 8.64
CA THR A 55 6.58 -1.92 9.49
C THR A 55 5.75 -2.05 10.75
N VAL A 56 5.17 -3.25 10.96
CA VAL A 56 4.41 -3.57 12.18
C VAL A 56 5.16 -4.65 12.96
N PRO A 57 5.45 -4.47 14.26
CA PRO A 57 6.15 -5.46 15.07
C PRO A 57 5.48 -6.84 15.02
N GLY A 58 6.25 -7.87 14.65
CA GLY A 58 5.76 -9.24 14.53
C GLY A 58 5.13 -9.57 13.16
N GLN A 59 5.10 -8.62 12.23
CA GLN A 59 4.67 -8.81 10.84
C GLN A 59 5.80 -8.43 9.88
N PRO A 60 5.76 -8.88 8.61
CA PRO A 60 6.68 -8.37 7.60
C PRO A 60 6.43 -6.88 7.32
N THR A 61 7.41 -6.22 6.72
CA THR A 61 7.27 -4.87 6.18
C THR A 61 6.44 -4.91 4.90
N TYR A 62 5.51 -3.96 4.76
CA TYR A 62 4.63 -3.83 3.61
C TYR A 62 4.92 -2.54 2.86
N THR A 63 4.96 -2.59 1.53
CA THR A 63 5.02 -1.38 0.71
C THR A 63 3.61 -0.81 0.54
N LEU A 64 3.47 0.49 0.67
CA LEU A 64 2.23 1.23 0.50
C LEU A 64 2.22 1.91 -0.86
N VAL A 65 1.19 1.62 -1.66
CA VAL A 65 0.98 2.18 -2.99
C VAL A 65 -0.15 3.17 -2.94
N ALA A 66 0.13 4.43 -3.25
CA ALA A 66 -0.88 5.48 -3.25
C ALA A 66 -1.95 5.21 -4.31
N THR A 67 -3.20 5.09 -3.87
CA THR A 67 -4.36 4.94 -4.77
C THR A 67 -5.27 6.17 -4.75
N LYS A 68 -5.22 6.96 -3.68
CA LYS A 68 -5.78 8.32 -3.60
C LYS A 68 -4.86 9.22 -2.76
N GLU A 69 -5.23 10.49 -2.63
CA GLU A 69 -4.43 11.51 -1.93
C GLU A 69 -3.99 11.10 -0.51
N HIS A 70 -4.86 10.45 0.25
CA HIS A 70 -4.60 9.98 1.62
C HIS A 70 -4.90 8.49 1.82
N GLU A 71 -5.01 7.72 0.73
CA GLU A 71 -5.35 6.29 0.75
C GLU A 71 -4.28 5.51 0.00
N PHE A 72 -3.78 4.47 0.65
CA PHE A 72 -2.71 3.64 0.12
C PHE A 72 -3.08 2.18 0.26
N ASP A 73 -2.92 1.40 -0.79
CA ASP A 73 -3.08 -0.06 -0.74
C ASP A 73 -1.77 -0.73 -0.36
N LEU A 74 -1.86 -1.87 0.32
CA LEU A 74 -0.68 -2.69 0.57
C LEU A 74 -0.31 -3.43 -0.71
N LYS A 75 0.93 -3.24 -1.17
CA LYS A 75 1.46 -3.90 -2.36
C LYS A 75 1.39 -5.42 -2.17
N ASP A 76 0.98 -6.13 -3.23
CA ASP A 76 0.83 -7.59 -3.26
C ASP A 76 -0.23 -8.16 -2.28
N ILE A 77 -1.07 -7.32 -1.65
CA ILE A 77 -2.10 -7.77 -0.72
C ILE A 77 -3.45 -7.09 -1.01
N GLU A 78 -4.29 -7.78 -1.77
CA GLU A 78 -5.62 -7.30 -2.09
C GLU A 78 -6.56 -7.26 -0.87
N GLY A 79 -7.38 -6.20 -0.78
CA GLY A 79 -8.32 -5.98 0.31
C GLY A 79 -7.71 -5.40 1.58
N TYR A 80 -6.43 -5.02 1.54
CA TYR A 80 -5.72 -4.34 2.62
C TYR A 80 -5.29 -2.94 2.17
N SER A 81 -5.72 -1.94 2.93
CA SER A 81 -5.43 -0.54 2.64
C SER A 81 -5.17 0.21 3.94
N VAL A 82 -4.53 1.38 3.83
CA VAL A 82 -4.40 2.35 4.91
C VAL A 82 -4.93 3.69 4.47
N VAL A 83 -5.68 4.34 5.35
CA VAL A 83 -6.23 5.68 5.13
C VAL A 83 -5.67 6.62 6.18
N PHE A 84 -4.94 7.64 5.76
CA PHE A 84 -4.41 8.66 6.64
C PHE A 84 -5.46 9.73 6.92
N GLY A 85 -5.67 10.03 8.20
CA GLY A 85 -6.50 11.14 8.66
C GLY A 85 -5.64 12.36 8.93
N LEU A 86 -5.97 13.47 8.26
CA LEU A 86 -5.32 14.77 8.46
C LEU A 86 -6.22 15.68 9.28
N GLU A 87 -5.62 16.45 10.18
CA GLU A 87 -6.25 17.53 10.94
C GLU A 87 -5.32 18.75 10.82
N ASP A 88 -5.88 19.91 10.45
CA ASP A 88 -5.13 21.15 10.21
C ASP A 88 -3.91 21.01 9.27
N GLY A 89 -3.99 20.08 8.30
CA GLY A 89 -2.92 19.82 7.33
C GLY A 89 -1.80 18.91 7.85
N ALA A 90 -1.91 18.37 9.07
CA ALA A 90 -0.99 17.40 9.64
C ALA A 90 -1.66 16.03 9.77
N VAL A 91 -0.92 14.96 9.52
CA VAL A 91 -1.42 13.59 9.73
C VAL A 91 -1.53 13.33 11.24
N THR A 92 -2.73 13.01 11.71
CA THR A 92 -3.01 12.73 13.13
C THR A 92 -3.40 11.29 13.40
N SER A 93 -3.85 10.57 12.37
CA SER A 93 -4.26 9.18 12.49
C SER A 93 -4.04 8.40 11.20
N MET A 94 -4.03 7.07 11.32
CA MET A 94 -3.98 6.14 10.20
C MET A 94 -4.98 5.02 10.46
N SER A 95 -5.82 4.69 9.50
CA SER A 95 -6.81 3.62 9.62
C SER A 95 -6.42 2.45 8.73
N PHE A 96 -6.15 1.29 9.32
CA PHE A 96 -5.93 0.05 8.60
C PHE A 96 -7.28 -0.54 8.19
N ILE A 97 -7.54 -0.61 6.90
CA ILE A 97 -8.72 -1.24 6.31
C ILE A 97 -8.31 -2.66 5.93
N GLN A 98 -8.92 -3.65 6.57
CA GLN A 98 -8.63 -5.06 6.32
C GLN A 98 -9.97 -5.82 6.21
N PRO A 99 -9.99 -7.01 5.58
CA PRO A 99 -11.22 -7.81 5.47
C PRO A 99 -11.82 -8.20 6.83
N ASN A 100 -10.95 -8.28 7.86
CA ASN A 100 -11.33 -8.62 9.23
C ASN A 100 -11.84 -7.42 10.04
N GLY A 101 -11.75 -6.20 9.49
CA GLY A 101 -12.20 -4.99 10.16
C GLY A 101 -11.29 -3.79 9.90
N THR A 102 -11.71 -2.64 10.45
CA THR A 102 -10.95 -1.40 10.38
C THR A 102 -10.32 -1.09 11.73
N PHE A 103 -9.01 -0.89 11.77
CA PHE A 103 -8.27 -0.56 12.98
C PHE A 103 -7.72 0.85 12.88
N LYS A 104 -8.12 1.73 13.80
CA LYS A 104 -7.61 3.10 13.85
C LYS A 104 -6.34 3.17 14.69
N ALA A 105 -5.33 3.83 14.15
CA ALA A 105 -4.07 4.15 14.76
C ALA A 105 -3.96 5.65 15.00
N THR A 106 -3.33 6.03 16.11
CA THR A 106 -3.07 7.43 16.44
C THR A 106 -1.60 7.72 16.24
N LYS A 107 -1.27 8.83 15.57
CA LYS A 107 0.14 9.25 15.42
C LYS A 107 0.72 9.60 16.80
N LYS A 108 1.91 9.11 17.11
CA LYS A 108 2.62 9.39 18.37
C LYS A 108 3.39 10.71 18.31
#